data_AF-A0A345WQA6-F1
#
_entry.id   AF-A0A345WQA6-F1
#
_cell.length_a   1.000
_cell.length_b   1.000
_cell.length_c   1.000
_cell.angle_alpha   90.00
_cell.angle_beta   90.00
_cell.angle_gamma   90.00
#
_symmetry.space_group_name_H-M   'P 1'
#
loop_
_entity.id
_entity.type
_entity.pdbx_description
1 polymer ?
#
loop_
_entity_poly.entity_id
_entity_poly.type
_entity_poly.pdbx_seq_one_letter_code
_entity_poly.pdbx_strand_id
1 'polypeptide(L)' 'MIRQVAIMYAVAALLLLVGAGCLLLLLRPGGAARAYVLRMTGIMALAAGVMLAAGAGSMQRWSVAG' A
#
# COMPACT_ATOMS: atom_id res chain seq x y z
N MET A 1 -5.16 12.06 -18.28
CA MET A 1 -5.34 10.72 -17.71
C MET A 1 -4.04 10.08 -17.22
N ILE A 2 -2.97 10.02 -18.02
CA ILE A 2 -1.70 9.39 -17.61
C ILE A 2 -1.09 9.94 -16.30
N ARG A 3 -1.18 11.25 -16.05
CA ARG A 3 -0.65 11.89 -14.83
C ARG A 3 -1.40 11.49 -13.56
N GLN A 4 -2.72 11.27 -13.63
CA GLN A 4 -3.52 10.88 -12.47
C GLN A 4 -3.21 9.43 -12.06
N VAL A 5 -3.10 8.54 -13.05
CA VAL A 5 -2.71 7.13 -12.85
C VAL A 5 -1.30 7.04 -12.25
N ALA A 6 -0.35 7.85 -12.72
CA ALA A 6 1.00 7.91 -12.15
C ALA A 6 1.00 8.31 -10.66
N ILE A 7 0.18 9.29 -10.26
CA ILE A 7 0.05 9.69 -8.85
C ILE A 7 -0.56 8.56 -8.03
N MET A 8 -1.59 7.86 -8.53
CA MET A 8 -2.18 6.71 -7.82
C MET A 8 -1.17 5.59 -7.60
N TYR A 9 -0.33 5.29 -8.59
CA TYR A 9 0.76 4.32 -8.41
C TYR A 9 1.81 4.79 -7.40
N ALA A 10 2.15 6.07 -7.39
CA ALA A 10 3.07 6.63 -6.39
C ALA A 10 2.50 6.49 -4.96
N VAL A 11 1.21 6.80 -4.78
CA VAL A 11 0.52 6.63 -3.48
C VAL A 11 0.44 5.15 -3.10
N ALA A 12 0.10 4.26 -4.05
CA ALA A 12 0.09 2.82 -3.81
C ALA A 12 1.46 2.29 -3.37
N ALA A 13 2.54 2.70 -4.04
CA ALA A 13 3.90 2.34 -3.69
C ALA A 13 4.29 2.84 -2.29
N LEU A 14 3.89 4.06 -1.93
CA LEU A 14 4.13 4.61 -0.60
C LEU A 14 3.41 3.80 0.49
N LEU A 15 2.15 3.43 0.27
CA LEU A 15 1.40 2.60 1.21
C LEU A 15 2.02 1.20 1.36
N LEU A 16 2.44 0.57 0.26
CA LEU A 16 3.14 -0.70 0.30
C LEU A 16 4.46 -0.59 1.08
N LEU A 17 5.22 0.48 0.86
CA LEU A 17 6.50 0.70 1.54
C LEU A 17 6.30 0.95 3.04
N VAL A 18 5.32 1.77 3.42
CA VAL A 18 4.97 2.03 4.83
C VAL A 18 4.43 0.76 5.49
N GLY A 19 3.53 0.02 4.83
CA GLY A 19 2.97 -1.23 5.35
C GLY A 19 4.02 -2.32 5.51
N ALA A 20 4.91 -2.49 4.54
CA ALA A 20 6.04 -3.41 4.61
C ALA A 20 7.05 -2.98 5.70
N GLY A 21 7.36 -1.68 5.80
CA GLY A 21 8.21 -1.14 6.86
C GLY A 21 7.63 -1.36 8.26
N CYS A 22 6.31 -1.20 8.39
CA CYS A 22 5.57 -1.54 9.60
C CYS A 22 5.78 -3.02 9.93
N LEU A 23 5.58 -3.94 8.97
CA LEU A 23 5.81 -5.36 9.17
C LEU A 23 7.27 -5.71 9.52
N LEU A 24 8.24 -5.10 8.86
CA LEU A 24 9.66 -5.31 9.14
C LEU A 24 10.03 -4.84 10.55
N LEU A 25 9.38 -3.81 11.07
CA LEU A 25 9.57 -3.35 12.45
C LEU A 25 9.07 -4.36 13.50
N LEU A 26 8.26 -5.37 13.13
CA LEU A 26 7.86 -6.46 14.03
C LEU A 26 9.04 -7.39 14.33
N LEU A 27 10.00 -7.53 13.41
CA LEU A 27 11.19 -8.35 13.65
C LEU A 27 12.01 -7.81 14.83
N ARG A 28 11.81 -6.53 15.19
CA ARG A 28 12.51 -5.90 16.30
C ARG A 28 11.74 -6.15 17.61
N PRO A 29 12.35 -6.81 18.62
CA PRO A 29 11.67 -7.15 19.87
C PRO A 29 11.13 -5.91 20.57
N GLY A 30 9.89 -5.99 21.06
CA GLY A 30 9.17 -4.91 21.73
C GLY A 30 7.93 -5.41 22.46
N GLY A 31 7.32 -4.54 23.27
CA GLY A 31 6.16 -4.89 24.10
C GLY A 31 4.91 -5.31 23.31
N ALA A 32 4.01 -6.03 23.96
CA ALA A 32 2.80 -6.61 23.35
C ALA A 32 1.93 -5.57 22.61
N ALA A 33 1.78 -4.37 23.17
CA ALA A 33 1.02 -3.27 22.54
C ALA A 33 1.61 -2.84 21.20
N ARG A 34 2.95 -2.78 21.08
CA ARG A 34 3.64 -2.40 19.84
C ARG A 34 3.40 -3.43 18.75
N ALA A 35 3.47 -4.73 19.07
CA ALA A 35 3.26 -5.80 18.09
C ALA A 35 1.82 -5.82 17.53
N TYR A 36 0.81 -5.52 18.37
CA TYR A 36 -0.58 -5.47 17.92
C TYR A 36 -0.82 -4.34 16.91
N VAL A 37 -0.44 -3.10 17.26
CA VAL A 37 -0.60 -1.94 16.38
C VAL A 37 0.13 -2.16 15.07
N LEU A 38 1.35 -2.67 15.14
CA LEU A 38 2.21 -2.85 13.97
C LEU A 38 1.69 -3.93 13.01
N ARG A 39 1.05 -5.00 13.52
CA ARG A 39 0.32 -5.97 12.69
C ARG A 39 -0.88 -5.31 12.02
N MET A 40 -1.74 -4.67 12.80
CA MET A 40 -2.99 -4.13 12.30
C MET A 40 -2.75 -3.04 11.25
N THR A 41 -1.92 -2.04 11.57
CA THR A 41 -1.60 -0.94 10.66
C THR A 41 -0.81 -1.41 9.44
N GLY A 42 0.11 -2.36 9.62
CA GLY A 42 0.91 -2.90 8.52
C GLY A 42 0.07 -3.66 7.48
N ILE A 43 -0.82 -4.55 7.93
CA ILE A 43 -1.68 -5.33 7.02
C ILE A 43 -2.71 -4.41 6.34
N MET A 44 -3.29 -3.47 7.09
CA MET A 44 -4.24 -2.49 6.52
C MET A 44 -3.58 -1.60 5.46
N ALA A 45 -2.37 -1.09 5.73
CA ALA A 45 -1.63 -0.27 4.77
C ALA A 45 -1.24 -1.07 3.51
N LEU A 46 -0.80 -2.31 3.66
CA LEU A 46 -0.51 -3.21 2.53
C LEU A 46 -1.76 -3.46 1.69
N ALA A 47 -2.88 -3.83 2.31
CA ALA A 47 -4.12 -4.10 1.60
C ALA A 47 -4.62 -2.87 0.83
N ALA A 48 -4.57 -1.69 1.45
CA ALA A 48 -4.93 -0.44 0.80
C ALA A 48 -4.01 -0.12 -0.39
N GLY A 49 -2.69 -0.31 -0.25
CA GLY A 49 -1.73 -0.13 -1.35
C GLY A 49 -1.98 -1.08 -2.52
N VAL A 50 -2.22 -2.36 -2.25
CA VAL A 50 -2.54 -3.36 -3.30
C VAL A 50 -3.82 -3.00 -4.04
N MET A 51 -4.89 -2.63 -3.32
CA MET A 51 -6.16 -2.27 -3.97
C MET A 51 -6.06 -0.96 -4.76
N LEU A 52 -5.29 0.02 -4.28
CA LEU A 52 -5.03 1.24 -5.04
C LEU A 52 -4.27 0.95 -6.35
N ALA A 53 -3.25 0.09 -6.30
CA ALA A 53 -2.52 -0.33 -7.50
C ALA A 53 -3.41 -1.08 -8.48
N ALA A 54 -4.29 -1.96 -7.99
CA ALA A 54 -5.25 -2.68 -8.82
C ALA A 54 -6.26 -1.72 -9.49
N GLY A 55 -6.77 -0.73 -8.75
CA GLY A 55 -7.66 0.32 -9.27
C GLY A 55 -6.97 1.22 -10.30
N ALA A 56 -5.71 1.58 -10.08
CA ALA A 56 -4.92 2.31 -11.07
C ALA A 56 -4.71 1.49 -12.35
N GLY A 57 -4.45 0.19 -12.22
CA GLY A 57 -4.29 -0.72 -13.35
C GLY A 57 -5.58 -0.90 -14.15
N SER A 58 -6.73 -0.99 -13.49
CA SER A 58 -8.02 -1.02 -14.20
C SER A 58 -8.23 0.29 -14.97
N MET A 59 -8.12 1.46 -14.33
CA MET A 59 -8.26 2.77 -14.99
C MET A 59 -7.31 2.93 -16.19
N GLN A 60 -6.06 2.48 -16.07
CA GLN A 60 -5.11 2.53 -17.17
C GLN A 60 -5.54 1.66 -18.36
N ARG A 61 -6.06 0.45 -18.09
CA ARG A 61 -6.59 -0.43 -19.14
C ARG A 61 -7.77 0.18 -19.87
N TRP A 62 -8.73 0.76 -19.14
CA TRP A 62 -9.87 1.45 -19.76
C TRP A 62 -9.44 2.69 -20.56
N SER A 63 -8.41 3.41 -20.10
CA SER A 63 -7.89 4.60 -20.78
C SER A 63 -7.10 4.30 -22.05
N VAL A 64 -6.60 3.08 -22.24
CA VAL A 64 -5.81 2.66 -23.43
C VAL A 64 -6.66 1.82 -24.40
N ALA A 65 -7.74 1.21 -23.91
CA ALA A 65 -8.66 0.41 -24.72
C ALA A 65 -9.79 1.22 -25.39
N GLY A 66 -9.94 2.51 -25.04
CA GLY A 66 -10.81 3.47 -25.72
C GLY A 66 -10.02 4.39 -26.62
#